data_AF-A0A519QCC9-F1
#
_entry.id   AF-A0A519QCC9-F1
#
_cell.length_a   1.000
_cell.length_b   1.000
_cell.length_c   1.000
_cell.angle_alpha   90.00
_cell.angle_beta   90.00
_cell.angle_gamma   90.00
#
_symmetry.space_group_name_H-M   'P 1'
#
loop_
_entity.id
_entity.type
_entity.pdbx_description
1 polymer ?
#
loop_
_entity_poly.entity_id
_entity_poly.type
_entity_poly.pdbx_seq_one_letter_code
_entity_poly.pdbx_strand_id
1 'polypeptide(L)'
;MSATDRDEADIEASRAPLMDHLIELRGRLLVCVIAFAVGFIACFYFAGPLYLFLVKPFAVAAAFHQAVGPHGHASPWDLILGTAGLAPVPHVDGQTVQLIYTAPLEILFTKMKLAGFGAIVLTFPVLAYQLYRFVAPGLYRNERGAFLPFLIAAPLLFLLG
;
A
#
# COMPACT_ATOMS: atom_id res chain seq x y z
N MET A 1 42.19 -37.62 -11.48
CA MET A 1 41.06 -36.68 -11.45
C MET A 1 40.38 -36.72 -12.81
N SER A 2 39.26 -37.44 -12.89
CA SER A 2 38.51 -37.64 -14.15
C SER A 2 37.84 -36.33 -14.58
N ALA A 3 37.36 -36.20 -15.83
CA ALA A 3 36.60 -35.03 -16.26
C ALA A 3 35.33 -34.84 -15.39
N THR A 4 34.70 -35.95 -14.98
CA THR A 4 33.54 -35.99 -14.08
C THR A 4 33.81 -35.45 -12.67
N ASP A 5 35.02 -35.65 -12.11
CA ASP A 5 35.43 -35.10 -10.80
C ASP A 5 35.46 -33.55 -10.80
N ARG A 6 35.84 -32.97 -11.95
CA ARG A 6 35.90 -31.50 -12.10
C ARG A 6 34.51 -30.91 -12.24
N ASP A 7 33.63 -31.54 -13.02
CA ASP A 7 32.24 -31.11 -13.17
C ASP A 7 31.47 -31.22 -11.84
N GLU A 8 31.69 -32.28 -11.04
CA GLU A 8 31.10 -32.42 -9.70
C GLU A 8 31.61 -31.36 -8.71
N ALA A 9 32.91 -31.04 -8.73
CA ALA A 9 33.49 -30.01 -7.88
C ALA A 9 32.98 -28.60 -8.22
N ASP A 10 32.79 -28.28 -9.50
CA ASP A 10 32.22 -27.00 -9.96
C ASP A 10 30.72 -26.89 -9.62
N ILE A 11 29.99 -28.01 -9.64
CA ILE A 11 28.59 -28.08 -9.20
C ILE A 11 28.48 -27.89 -7.68
N GLU A 12 29.34 -28.54 -6.89
CA GLU A 12 29.37 -28.40 -5.43
C GLU A 12 29.76 -26.98 -5.00
N ALA A 13 30.76 -26.40 -5.68
CA ALA A 13 31.19 -25.01 -5.49
C ALA A 13 30.12 -23.98 -5.90
N SER A 14 29.18 -24.34 -6.79
CA SER A 14 28.02 -23.51 -7.12
C SER A 14 26.83 -23.73 -6.18
N ARG A 15 26.70 -24.92 -5.56
CA ARG A 15 25.65 -25.24 -4.57
C ARG A 15 25.89 -24.54 -3.23
N ALA A 16 27.11 -24.55 -2.71
CA ALA A 16 27.47 -23.86 -1.47
C ALA A 16 27.07 -22.36 -1.44
N PRO A 17 27.39 -21.53 -2.45
CA PRO A 17 27.03 -20.10 -2.47
C PRO A 17 25.54 -19.85 -2.72
N LEU A 18 24.84 -20.75 -3.41
CA LEU A 18 23.38 -20.64 -3.59
C LEU A 18 22.63 -20.91 -2.27
N MET A 19 23.12 -21.85 -1.45
CA MET A 19 22.49 -22.10 -0.14
C MET A 19 22.63 -20.88 0.79
N ASP A 20 23.77 -20.19 0.76
CA ASP A 20 23.98 -18.96 1.52
C ASP A 20 23.05 -17.82 1.07
N HIS A 21 22.85 -17.65 -0.25
CA HIS A 21 21.93 -16.64 -0.76
C HIS A 21 20.45 -16.94 -0.41
N LEU A 22 20.05 -18.22 -0.39
CA LEU A 22 18.70 -18.61 0.02
C LEU A 22 18.46 -18.45 1.53
N ILE A 23 19.50 -18.65 2.36
CA ILE A 23 19.47 -18.40 3.81
C ILE A 23 19.30 -16.90 4.09
N GLU A 24 19.91 -16.05 3.29
CA GLU A 24 19.74 -14.61 3.34
C GLU A 24 18.33 -14.17 2.92
N LEU A 25 17.78 -14.76 1.85
CA LEU A 25 16.42 -14.47 1.35
C LEU A 25 15.35 -14.72 2.44
N ARG A 26 15.37 -15.89 3.08
CA ARG A 26 14.35 -16.24 4.09
C ARG A 26 14.35 -15.29 5.29
N GLY A 27 15.53 -14.86 5.75
CA GLY A 27 15.64 -13.96 6.89
C GLY A 27 15.05 -12.59 6.59
N ARG A 28 15.24 -12.12 5.35
CA ARG A 28 14.68 -10.85 4.88
C ARG A 28 13.18 -10.94 4.67
N LEU A 29 12.71 -12.05 4.07
CA LEU A 29 11.27 -12.31 3.91
C LEU A 29 10.57 -12.35 5.26
N LEU A 30 11.17 -12.99 6.27
CA LEU A 30 10.64 -13.03 7.63
C LEU A 30 10.49 -11.62 8.22
N VAL A 31 11.49 -10.76 8.05
CA VAL A 31 11.41 -9.36 8.52
C VAL A 31 10.32 -8.59 7.78
N CYS A 32 10.18 -8.76 6.46
CA CYS A 32 9.10 -8.15 5.69
C CYS A 32 7.72 -8.60 6.17
N VAL A 33 7.55 -9.90 6.43
CA VAL A 33 6.29 -10.48 6.92
C VAL A 33 5.97 -9.96 8.33
N ILE A 34 6.95 -9.91 9.24
CA ILE A 34 6.76 -9.38 10.59
C ILE A 34 6.44 -7.88 10.54
N ALA A 35 7.19 -7.10 9.76
CA ALA A 35 6.94 -5.66 9.60
C ALA A 35 5.53 -5.41 9.06
N PHE A 36 5.14 -6.14 7.99
CA PHE A 36 3.80 -6.07 7.43
C PHE A 36 2.72 -6.46 8.45
N ALA A 37 2.91 -7.56 9.21
CA ALA A 37 1.96 -7.99 10.21
C ALA A 37 1.77 -6.96 11.33
N VAL A 38 2.86 -6.35 11.82
CA VAL A 38 2.81 -5.28 12.82
C VAL A 38 2.07 -4.05 12.25
N GLY A 39 2.41 -3.64 11.02
CA GLY A 39 1.72 -2.54 10.34
C GLY A 39 0.24 -2.83 10.11
N PHE A 40 -0.11 -4.07 9.76
CA PHE A 40 -1.48 -4.53 9.58
C PHE A 40 -2.27 -4.46 10.88
N ILE A 41 -1.73 -4.96 11.99
CA ILE A 41 -2.39 -4.87 13.30
C ILE A 41 -2.62 -3.41 13.69
N ALA A 42 -1.62 -2.55 13.51
CA ALA A 42 -1.75 -1.11 13.76
C ALA A 42 -2.86 -0.48 12.89
N CYS A 43 -2.82 -0.67 11.57
CA CYS A 43 -3.84 -0.13 10.67
C CYS A 43 -5.23 -0.73 10.90
N PHE A 44 -5.32 -2.01 11.29
CA PHE A 44 -6.59 -2.68 11.61
C PHE A 44 -7.24 -2.07 12.86
N TYR A 45 -6.44 -1.73 13.87
CA TYR A 45 -6.91 -1.01 15.05
C TYR A 45 -7.50 0.36 14.67
N PHE A 46 -6.86 1.09 13.75
CA PHE A 46 -7.33 2.39 13.25
C PHE A 46 -8.29 2.31 12.05
N ALA A 47 -8.80 1.12 11.69
CA ALA A 47 -9.60 0.94 10.48
C ALA A 47 -10.93 1.71 10.52
N GLY A 48 -11.51 1.93 11.71
CA GLY A 48 -12.75 2.72 11.87
C GLY A 48 -12.56 4.18 11.47
N PRO A 49 -11.63 4.91 12.10
CA PRO A 49 -11.29 6.28 11.70
C PRO A 49 -10.86 6.41 10.23
N LEU A 50 -10.05 5.47 9.73
CA LEU A 50 -9.61 5.45 8.33
C LEU A 50 -10.80 5.30 7.37
N TYR A 51 -11.76 4.44 7.69
CA TYR A 51 -12.96 4.24 6.89
C TYR A 51 -13.83 5.50 6.86
N LEU A 52 -14.04 6.15 8.01
CA LEU A 52 -14.80 7.40 8.10
C LEU A 52 -14.13 8.53 7.31
N PHE A 53 -12.80 8.64 7.39
CA PHE A 53 -12.03 9.59 6.61
C PHE A 53 -12.21 9.36 5.10
N LEU A 54 -12.16 8.10 4.66
CA LEU A 54 -12.31 7.73 3.26
C LEU A 54 -13.73 7.96 2.71
N VAL A 55 -14.77 7.77 3.52
CA VAL A 55 -16.18 7.96 3.11
C VAL A 55 -16.63 9.43 3.18
N LYS A 56 -15.96 10.27 3.98
CA LYS A 56 -16.26 11.71 4.10
C LYS A 56 -16.44 12.44 2.75
N PRO A 57 -15.53 12.32 1.76
CA PRO A 57 -15.70 13.00 0.48
C PRO A 57 -16.94 12.55 -0.29
N PHE A 58 -17.25 11.26 -0.22
CA PHE A 58 -18.45 10.72 -0.85
C PHE A 58 -19.73 11.24 -0.19
N ALA A 59 -19.78 11.27 1.15
CA ALA A 59 -20.92 11.78 1.90
C ALA A 59 -21.20 13.26 1.57
N VAL A 60 -20.15 14.08 1.48
CA VAL A 60 -20.26 15.50 1.11
C VAL A 60 -20.71 15.65 -0.34
N ALA A 61 -20.10 14.92 -1.28
CA ALA A 61 -20.48 15.00 -2.69
C ALA A 61 -21.94 14.62 -2.93
N ALA A 62 -22.43 13.59 -2.23
CA ALA A 62 -23.83 13.20 -2.33
C ALA A 62 -24.80 14.26 -1.76
N ALA A 63 -24.41 14.95 -0.68
CA ALA A 63 -25.20 16.06 -0.14
C ALA A 63 -25.30 17.21 -1.15
N PHE A 64 -24.20 17.58 -1.81
CA PHE A 64 -24.21 18.59 -2.87
C PHE A 64 -25.05 18.14 -4.07
N HIS A 65 -24.96 16.88 -4.50
CA HIS A 65 -25.75 16.37 -5.62
C HIS A 65 -27.27 16.40 -5.33
N GLN A 66 -27.70 16.22 -4.08
CA GLN A 66 -29.11 16.34 -3.71
C GLN A 66 -29.55 17.81 -3.60
N ALA A 67 -28.65 18.71 -3.18
CA ALA A 67 -28.94 20.14 -3.07
C ALA A 67 -28.94 20.88 -4.42
N VAL A 68 -28.18 20.37 -5.39
CA VAL A 68 -28.07 20.93 -6.74
C VAL A 68 -29.19 20.34 -7.60
N GLY A 69 -30.24 21.11 -7.85
CA GLY A 69 -31.39 20.68 -8.67
C GLY A 69 -31.04 20.30 -10.13
N PRO A 70 -32.02 19.90 -10.96
CA PRO A 70 -31.80 19.27 -12.29
C PRO A 70 -30.91 20.04 -13.30
N HIS A 71 -30.69 21.34 -13.07
CA HIS A 71 -29.86 22.21 -13.91
C HIS A 71 -28.76 22.95 -13.15
N GLY A 72 -28.60 22.69 -11.85
CA GLY A 72 -27.49 23.24 -11.09
C GLY A 72 -26.20 22.46 -11.40
N HIS A 73 -25.07 23.14 -11.34
CA HIS A 73 -23.75 22.52 -11.55
C HIS A 73 -23.02 22.59 -10.21
N ALA A 74 -22.71 21.43 -9.62
CA ALA A 74 -21.81 21.36 -8.49
C ALA A 74 -20.41 21.71 -8.99
N SER A 75 -19.84 22.83 -8.54
CA SER A 75 -18.48 23.17 -8.97
C SER A 75 -17.48 22.21 -8.32
N PRO A 76 -16.40 21.82 -9.01
CA PRO A 76 -15.35 20.98 -8.43
C PRO A 76 -14.77 21.59 -7.14
N TRP A 77 -14.79 22.93 -7.05
CA TRP A 77 -14.28 23.67 -5.91
C TRP A 77 -15.19 23.59 -4.68
N ASP A 78 -16.52 23.56 -4.84
CA ASP A 78 -17.45 23.40 -3.71
C ASP A 78 -17.29 22.04 -3.01
N LEU A 79 -16.98 21.00 -3.78
CA LEU A 79 -16.71 19.65 -3.27
C LEU A 79 -15.41 19.63 -2.44
N ILE A 80 -14.34 20.23 -2.96
CA ILE A 80 -13.06 20.31 -2.27
C ILE A 80 -13.19 21.16 -0.99
N LEU A 81 -13.85 22.31 -1.07
CA LEU A 81 -14.02 23.21 0.06
C LEU A 81 -15.01 22.66 1.10
N GLY A 82 -16.06 21.95 0.67
CA GLY A 82 -17.00 21.29 1.57
C GLY A 82 -16.40 20.10 2.30
N THR A 83 -15.53 19.32 1.64
CA THR A 83 -14.80 18.21 2.29
C THR A 83 -13.72 18.69 3.24
N ALA A 84 -13.07 19.81 2.91
CA ALA A 84 -12.14 20.53 3.79
C ALA A 84 -12.84 21.22 4.97
N GLY A 85 -14.18 21.35 4.94
CA GLY A 85 -14.97 22.01 6.00
C GLY A 85 -14.93 23.54 5.94
N LEU A 86 -14.48 24.12 4.82
CA LEU A 86 -14.38 25.57 4.60
C LEU A 86 -15.63 26.15 3.93
N ALA A 87 -16.36 25.34 3.16
CA ALA A 87 -17.65 25.73 2.59
C ALA A 87 -18.81 25.09 3.39
N PRO A 88 -19.93 25.81 3.57
CA PRO A 88 -21.11 25.25 4.22
C PRO A 88 -21.66 24.10 3.37
N VAL A 89 -21.69 22.91 3.96
CA VAL A 89 -22.28 21.73 3.33
C VAL A 89 -23.82 21.85 3.44
N PRO A 90 -24.56 21.74 2.33
CA PRO A 90 -26.02 21.72 2.37
C PRO A 90 -26.50 20.59 3.28
N HIS A 91 -27.30 20.93 4.30
CA HIS A 91 -27.90 19.93 5.18
C HIS A 91 -29.14 19.41 4.49
N VAL A 92 -29.04 18.22 3.90
CA VAL A 92 -30.15 17.63 3.15
C VAL A 92 -30.99 16.78 4.09
N ASP A 93 -32.18 17.27 4.40
CA ASP A 93 -33.20 16.55 5.15
C ASP A 93 -33.75 15.40 4.29
N GLY A 94 -33.28 14.17 4.55
CA GLY A 94 -34.12 12.99 4.33
C GLY A 94 -33.55 11.80 3.59
N GLN A 95 -32.40 11.87 2.91
CA GLN A 95 -31.72 10.67 2.39
C GLN A 95 -30.20 10.87 2.37
N THR A 96 -29.62 11.12 3.54
CA THR A 96 -28.18 10.92 3.73
C THR A 96 -27.86 9.53 3.26
N VAL A 97 -27.03 9.42 2.21
CA VAL A 97 -26.52 8.18 1.64
C VAL A 97 -26.38 7.10 2.72
N GLN A 98 -27.36 6.21 2.79
CA GLN A 98 -27.25 5.05 3.68
C GLN A 98 -26.28 4.11 3.00
N LEU A 99 -25.05 4.05 3.49
CA LEU A 99 -24.16 2.95 3.18
C LEU A 99 -24.77 1.70 3.83
N ILE A 100 -25.55 0.98 3.03
CA ILE A 100 -26.15 -0.27 3.43
C ILE A 100 -25.09 -1.35 3.26
N TYR A 101 -24.70 -1.97 4.38
CA TYR A 101 -23.88 -3.18 4.33
C TYR A 101 -24.75 -4.32 3.82
N THR A 102 -24.42 -4.84 2.65
CA THR A 102 -25.16 -5.90 1.97
C THR A 102 -24.94 -7.28 2.58
N ALA A 103 -23.89 -7.46 3.40
CA ALA A 103 -23.66 -8.70 4.14
C ALA A 103 -23.03 -8.46 5.53
N PRO A 104 -23.32 -9.31 6.54
CA PRO A 104 -22.71 -9.20 7.88
C PRO A 104 -21.17 -9.26 7.86
N LEU A 105 -20.58 -10.04 6.94
CA LEU A 105 -19.12 -10.15 6.79
C LEU A 105 -18.49 -8.99 6.01
N GLU A 106 -19.28 -8.14 5.35
CA GLU A 106 -18.76 -7.04 4.51
C GLU A 106 -17.94 -6.04 5.33
N ILE A 107 -18.35 -5.77 6.57
CA ILE A 107 -17.63 -4.90 7.51
C ILE A 107 -16.24 -5.46 7.84
N LEU A 108 -16.13 -6.77 8.04
CA LEU A 108 -14.85 -7.41 8.33
C LEU A 108 -13.94 -7.36 7.10
N PHE A 109 -14.46 -7.71 5.92
CA PHE A 109 -13.69 -7.67 4.67
C PHE A 109 -13.27 -6.25 4.28
N THR A 110 -14.12 -5.25 4.49
CA THR A 110 -13.80 -3.84 4.25
C THR A 110 -12.67 -3.38 5.16
N LYS A 111 -12.74 -3.69 6.47
CA LYS A 111 -11.66 -3.37 7.41
C LYS A 111 -10.36 -4.09 7.06
N MET A 112 -10.40 -5.37 6.70
CA MET A 112 -9.20 -6.11 6.30
C MET A 112 -8.55 -5.54 5.03
N LYS A 113 -9.35 -5.21 4.00
CA LYS A 113 -8.83 -4.59 2.78
C LYS A 113 -8.20 -3.24 3.08
N LEU A 114 -8.90 -2.38 3.81
CA LEU A 114 -8.42 -1.05 4.17
C LEU A 114 -7.14 -1.10 5.02
N ALA A 115 -7.13 -1.97 6.03
CA ALA A 115 -5.94 -2.21 6.86
C ALA A 115 -4.79 -2.82 6.06
N GLY A 116 -5.08 -3.71 5.11
CA GLY A 116 -4.09 -4.31 4.21
C GLY A 116 -3.37 -3.25 3.37
N PHE A 117 -4.11 -2.40 2.68
CA PHE A 117 -3.52 -1.30 1.91
C PHE A 117 -2.78 -0.31 2.82
N GLY A 118 -3.38 0.09 3.94
CA GLY A 118 -2.73 0.98 4.91
C GLY A 118 -1.42 0.41 5.45
N ALA A 119 -1.37 -0.89 5.72
CA ALA A 119 -0.18 -1.58 6.21
C ALA A 119 0.95 -1.56 5.19
N ILE A 120 0.65 -1.81 3.90
CA ILE A 120 1.67 -1.74 2.83
C ILE A 120 2.28 -0.34 2.81
N VAL A 121 1.44 0.70 2.82
CA VAL A 121 1.92 2.09 2.79
C VAL A 121 2.75 2.42 4.04
N LEU A 122 2.26 2.05 5.22
CA LEU A 122 2.94 2.30 6.49
C LEU A 122 4.29 1.58 6.58
N THR A 123 4.35 0.34 6.09
CA THR A 123 5.56 -0.51 6.16
C THR A 123 6.44 -0.40 4.93
N PHE A 124 6.02 0.38 3.93
CA PHE A 124 6.73 0.59 2.67
C PHE A 124 8.22 0.90 2.87
N PRO A 125 8.66 1.77 3.80
CA PRO A 125 10.09 2.05 3.97
C PRO A 125 10.91 0.80 4.33
N VAL A 126 10.37 -0.07 5.17
CA VAL A 126 11.03 -1.32 5.59
C VAL A 126 11.02 -2.32 4.44
N LEU A 127 9.87 -2.49 3.77
CA LEU A 127 9.72 -3.38 2.62
C LEU A 127 10.67 -2.98 1.48
N ALA A 128 10.69 -1.70 1.14
CA ALA A 128 11.56 -1.14 0.11
C ALA A 128 13.03 -1.35 0.46
N TYR A 129 13.45 -1.07 1.70
CA TYR A 129 14.84 -1.25 2.13
C TYR A 129 15.29 -2.73 2.06
N GLN A 130 14.45 -3.66 2.52
CA GLN A 130 14.79 -5.08 2.49
C GLN A 130 14.79 -5.64 1.07
N LEU A 131 13.87 -5.17 0.23
CA LEU A 131 13.84 -5.48 -1.20
C LEU A 131 15.09 -4.94 -1.91
N TYR A 132 15.46 -3.68 -1.67
CA TYR A 132 16.68 -3.07 -2.22
C TYR A 132 17.91 -3.89 -1.90
N ARG A 133 18.14 -4.18 -0.61
CA ARG A 133 19.32 -4.94 -0.23
C ARG A 133 19.33 -6.34 -0.82
N PHE A 134 18.16 -6.90 -1.14
CA PHE A 134 18.06 -8.26 -1.70
C PHE A 134 18.35 -8.26 -3.20
N VAL A 135 17.85 -7.25 -3.91
CA VAL A 135 18.07 -7.08 -5.34
C VAL A 135 19.48 -6.55 -5.65
N ALA A 136 20.01 -5.65 -4.83
CA ALA A 136 21.33 -5.03 -5.01
C ALA A 136 22.51 -6.02 -5.24
N PRO A 137 22.63 -7.16 -4.52
CA PRO A 137 23.67 -8.15 -4.81
C PRO A 137 23.48 -8.87 -6.16
N GLY A 138 22.24 -8.98 -6.67
CA GLY A 138 21.94 -9.53 -7.98
C GLY A 138 22.09 -8.54 -9.15
N LEU A 139 22.35 -7.26 -8.86
CA LEU A 139 22.49 -6.19 -9.85
C LEU A 139 23.97 -5.85 -10.07
N TYR A 140 24.37 -5.62 -11.33
CA TYR A 140 25.76 -5.37 -11.72
C TYR A 140 26.41 -4.28 -10.85
N ARG A 141 27.64 -4.53 -10.38
CA ARG A 141 28.31 -3.72 -9.35
C ARG A 141 28.33 -2.21 -9.64
N ASN A 142 28.32 -1.82 -10.92
CA ASN A 142 28.34 -0.45 -11.42
C ASN A 142 26.95 0.20 -11.60
N GLU A 143 25.84 -0.55 -11.53
CA GLU A 143 24.47 -0.02 -11.73
C GLU A 143 23.64 0.01 -10.45
N ARG A 144 24.16 -0.56 -9.35
CA ARG A 144 23.51 -0.59 -8.02
C ARG A 144 23.15 0.80 -7.48
N GLY A 145 23.88 1.83 -7.90
CA GLY A 145 23.61 3.23 -7.52
C GLY A 145 22.43 3.85 -8.27
N ALA A 146 22.12 3.40 -9.49
CA ALA A 146 21.03 3.94 -10.30
C ALA A 146 19.64 3.44 -9.84
N PHE A 147 19.59 2.29 -9.18
CA PHE A 147 18.35 1.69 -8.69
C PHE A 147 17.83 2.35 -7.39
N LEU A 148 18.72 2.95 -6.59
CA LEU A 148 18.37 3.61 -5.33
C LEU A 148 17.47 4.86 -5.50
N PRO A 149 17.75 5.81 -6.40
CA PRO A 149 16.86 6.95 -6.62
C PRO A 149 15.50 6.51 -7.16
N PHE A 150 15.43 5.45 -7.98
CA PHE A 150 14.17 4.92 -8.49
C PHE A 150 13.24 4.43 -7.36
N LEU A 151 13.79 3.74 -6.36
CA LEU A 151 13.01 3.21 -5.24
C LEU A 151 12.40 4.30 -4.34
N ILE A 152 13.04 5.46 -4.27
CA ILE A 152 12.53 6.63 -3.54
C ILE A 152 11.64 7.49 -4.45
N ALA A 153 11.97 7.59 -5.74
CA ALA A 153 11.18 8.34 -6.71
C ALA A 153 9.79 7.71 -6.91
N ALA A 154 9.67 6.38 -6.93
CA ALA A 154 8.39 5.69 -7.10
C ALA A 154 7.29 6.10 -6.09
N PRO A 155 7.52 6.04 -4.75
CA PRO A 155 6.52 6.50 -3.79
C PRO A 155 6.30 8.02 -3.85
N LEU A 156 7.34 8.80 -4.20
CA LEU A 156 7.23 10.26 -4.29
C LEU A 156 6.39 10.69 -5.50
N LEU A 157 6.60 10.07 -6.65
CA LEU A 157 5.76 10.22 -7.85
C LEU A 157 4.34 9.69 -7.61
N PHE A 158 4.19 8.59 -6.88
CA PHE A 158 2.86 8.07 -6.51
C PHE A 158 2.08 9.05 -5.63
N LEU A 159 2.74 9.74 -4.69
CA LEU A 159 2.12 10.78 -3.87
C LEU A 159 1.84 12.08 -4.64
N LEU A 160 2.56 12.31 -5.74
CA LEU A 160 2.41 13.49 -6.60
C LEU A 160 1.37 13.29 -7.72
N GLY A 161 1.02 12.03 -8.03
CA GLY A 161 0.06 11.66 -9.07
C GLY A 161 -1.40 11.64 -8.64
#